data_AF-A1BG81-F1
#
_entry.id   AF-A1BG81-F1
#
_cell.length_a   1.000
_cell.length_b   1.000
_cell.length_c   1.000
_cell.angle_alpha   90.00
_cell.angle_beta   90.00
_cell.angle_gamma   90.00
#
_symmetry.space_group_name_H-M   'P 1'
#
loop_
_entity.id
_entity.type
_entity.pdbx_description
1 polymer ?
#
loop_
_entity_poly.entity_id
_entity_poly.type
_entity_poly.pdbx_seq_one_letter_code
_entity_poly.pdbx_strand_id
1 'polypeptide(L)' 'MGKTKVAVTIDAATIIKIDRLVNAKVFANRSQAIQEALYEKIERIEHNRLAEECAKLDAVEERQLAEEGMNREIDAWPEY' A
#
# COMPACT_ATOMS: atom_id res chain seq x y z
N MET A 1 -19.82 6.96 3.97
CA MET A 1 -19.63 7.82 2.78
C MET A 1 -20.59 7.37 1.69
N GLY A 2 -21.16 8.29 0.91
CA GLY A 2 -22.09 7.96 -0.17
C GLY A 2 -21.40 7.28 -1.36
N LYS A 3 -22.13 6.45 -2.10
CA LYS A 3 -21.64 5.85 -3.36
C LYS A 3 -22.18 6.65 -4.55
N THR A 4 -21.30 7.03 -5.47
CA THR A 4 -21.66 7.70 -6.72
C THR A 4 -21.64 6.70 -7.88
N LYS A 5 -22.65 6.74 -8.75
CA LYS A 5 -22.68 5.90 -9.95
C LYS A 5 -21.88 6.56 -11.07
N VAL A 6 -21.01 5.79 -11.71
CA VAL A 6 -20.20 6.23 -12.84
C VAL A 6 -20.42 5.25 -13.99
N ALA A 7 -20.66 5.78 -15.20
CA ALA A 7 -20.69 4.98 -16.41
C ALA A 7 -19.26 4.85 -16.97
N VAL A 8 -18.81 3.62 -17.17
CA VAL A 8 -17.49 3.30 -17.72
C VAL A 8 -17.63 2.25 -18.81
N THR A 9 -16.80 2.34 -19.84
CA THR A 9 -16.70 1.29 -20.87
C THR A 9 -15.61 0.31 -20.43
N ILE A 10 -15.96 -0.96 -20.30
CA ILE A 10 -15.04 -2.04 -19.88
C ILE A 10 -15.11 -3.14 -20.93
N ASP A 11 -13.95 -3.72 -21.25
CA ASP A 11 -13.85 -4.86 -22.15
C ASP A 11 -14.71 -6.07 -21.67
N ALA A 12 -15.35 -6.74 -22.62
CA ALA A 12 -16.28 -7.84 -22.33
C ALA A 12 -15.59 -9.03 -21.64
N ALA A 13 -14.35 -9.35 -22.01
CA ALA A 13 -13.60 -10.45 -21.38
C ALA A 13 -13.29 -10.14 -19.91
N THR A 14 -13.09 -8.87 -19.56
CA THR A 14 -12.90 -8.43 -18.16
C THR A 14 -14.17 -8.60 -17.35
N ILE A 15 -15.33 -8.20 -17.89
CA ILE A 15 -16.63 -8.41 -17.24
C ILE A 15 -16.89 -9.90 -17.00
N ILE A 16 -16.59 -10.76 -17.98
CA ILE A 16 -16.73 -12.22 -17.84
C ILE A 16 -15.88 -12.77 -16.68
N LYS A 17 -14.67 -12.25 -16.47
CA LYS A 17 -13.82 -12.66 -15.33
C LYS A 17 -14.43 -12.23 -14.00
N ILE A 18 -14.92 -10.99 -13.91
CA ILE A 18 -15.60 -10.48 -12.70
C ILE A 18 -16.83 -11.34 -12.39
N ASP A 19 -17.62 -11.69 -13.41
CA ASP A 19 -18.79 -12.56 -13.25
C ASP A 19 -18.46 -13.92 -12.68
N ARG A 20 -17.36 -14.54 -13.13
CA ARG A 20 -16.91 -15.80 -12.56
C ARG A 20 -16.58 -15.68 -11.08
N LEU A 21 -15.97 -14.57 -10.66
CA LEU A 21 -15.61 -14.33 -9.25
C LEU A 21 -16.85 -14.08 -8.39
N VAL A 22 -17.84 -13.35 -8.91
CA VAL A 22 -19.14 -13.16 -8.23
C VAL A 22 -19.90 -14.47 -8.13
N ASN A 23 -19.94 -15.26 -9.19
CA ASN A 23 -20.59 -16.58 -9.20
C ASN A 23 -19.90 -17.57 -8.24
N ALA A 24 -18.58 -17.48 -8.12
CA ALA A 24 -17.79 -18.23 -7.15
C ALA A 24 -17.93 -17.69 -5.71
N LYS A 25 -18.78 -16.68 -5.48
CA LYS A 25 -19.02 -16.02 -4.18
C LYS A 25 -17.77 -15.38 -3.55
N VAL A 26 -16.76 -15.07 -4.36
CA VAL A 26 -15.58 -14.30 -3.92
C VAL A 26 -15.98 -12.85 -3.61
N PHE A 27 -16.90 -12.29 -4.41
CA PHE A 27 -17.49 -10.98 -4.19
C PHE A 27 -19.02 -11.09 -4.19
N ALA A 28 -19.70 -10.24 -3.42
CA ALA A 28 -21.16 -10.25 -3.35
C ALA A 28 -21.82 -9.75 -4.64
N ASN A 29 -21.15 -8.85 -5.38
CA ASN A 29 -21.63 -8.32 -6.66
C ASN A 29 -20.48 -7.67 -7.45
N ARG A 30 -20.74 -7.35 -8.73
CA ARG A 30 -19.78 -6.69 -9.62
C ARG A 30 -19.30 -5.34 -9.08
N SER A 31 -20.19 -4.55 -8.48
CA SER A 31 -19.83 -3.22 -7.97
C SER A 31 -18.83 -3.32 -6.81
N GLN A 32 -18.97 -4.30 -5.93
CA GLN A 32 -17.99 -4.57 -4.88
C GLN A 32 -16.64 -4.95 -5.48
N ALA A 33 -16.62 -5.92 -6.40
CA ALA A 33 -15.38 -6.39 -7.03
C ALA A 33 -14.62 -5.25 -7.73
N ILE A 34 -15.34 -4.39 -8.47
CA ILE A 34 -14.75 -3.24 -9.17
C ILE A 34 -14.27 -2.19 -8.17
N GLN A 35 -15.04 -1.92 -7.12
CA GLN A 35 -14.68 -0.94 -6.10
C GLN A 35 -13.41 -1.35 -5.36
N GLU A 36 -13.28 -2.61 -4.95
CA GLU A 36 -12.08 -3.12 -4.28
C GLU A 36 -10.85 -3.07 -5.20
N ALA A 37 -10.99 -3.48 -6.47
CA ALA A 37 -9.90 -3.38 -7.44
C ALA A 37 -9.45 -1.93 -7.70
N LEU A 38 -10.37 -0.97 -7.68
CA LEU A 38 -10.05 0.46 -7.79
C LEU A 38 -9.26 0.94 -6.57
N TYR A 39 -9.66 0.58 -5.35
CA TYR A 39 -8.91 0.94 -4.15
C TYR A 39 -7.50 0.37 -4.17
N GLU A 40 -7.36 -0.92 -4.47
CA GLU A 40 -6.06 -1.58 -4.57
C GLU A 40 -5.17 -0.88 -5.63
N LYS A 41 -5.76 -0.52 -6.77
CA LYS A 41 -5.01 0.16 -7.84
C LYS A 41 -4.59 1.57 -7.43
N ILE A 42 -5.44 2.32 -6.74
CA ILE A 42 -5.13 3.66 -6.23
C ILE A 42 -4.01 3.55 -5.19
N GLU A 43 -4.16 2.69 -4.18
CA GLU A 43 -3.14 2.46 -3.15
C GLU A 43 -1.79 2.07 -3.78
N ARG A 44 -1.83 1.17 -4.78
CA ARG A 44 -0.64 0.77 -5.51
C ARG A 44 -0.05 1.91 -6.31
N ILE A 45 -0.84 2.75 -6.99
CA ILE A 45 -0.32 3.90 -7.75
C ILE A 45 0.30 4.92 -6.80
N GLU A 46 -0.37 5.17 -5.67
CA GLU A 46 0.04 6.17 -4.72
C GLU A 46 1.44 5.88 -4.18
N HIS A 47 1.89 4.61 -4.05
CA HIS A 47 3.24 4.21 -3.57
C HIS A 47 3.72 4.97 -2.30
N ASN A 48 2.81 5.67 -1.64
CA ASN A 48 3.10 6.64 -0.60
C ASN A 48 3.14 5.96 0.76
N ARG A 49 2.83 4.66 0.87
CA ARG A 49 2.93 3.95 2.14
C ARG A 49 4.31 4.11 2.77
N LEU A 50 5.39 3.96 2.01
CA LEU A 50 6.73 4.21 2.55
C LEU A 50 6.92 5.69 2.92
N ALA A 51 6.50 6.63 2.07
CA ALA A 51 6.64 8.06 2.34
C ALA A 51 5.80 8.53 3.55
N GLU A 52 4.59 8.01 3.71
CA GLU A 52 3.65 8.27 4.81
C GLU A 52 4.13 7.63 6.11
N GLU A 53 4.62 6.38 6.08
CA GLU A 53 5.23 5.77 7.26
C GLU A 53 6.55 6.47 7.63
N CYS A 54 7.39 6.83 6.66
CA CYS A 54 8.59 7.62 6.93
C CYS A 54 8.27 9.02 7.47
N ALA A 55 7.13 9.62 7.09
CA ALA A 55 6.68 10.90 7.64
C ALA A 55 6.24 10.81 9.11
N LYS A 56 6.01 9.60 9.66
CA LYS A 56 5.71 9.38 11.08
C LYS A 56 6.97 9.27 11.94
N LEU A 57 8.14 9.05 11.33
CA LEU A 57 9.40 8.91 12.04
C LEU A 57 9.94 10.28 12.47
N ASP A 58 10.43 10.36 13.70
CA ASP A 58 11.15 11.53 14.19
C ASP A 58 12.64 11.40 13.85
N ALA A 59 13.16 12.31 13.02
CA ALA A 59 14.53 12.25 12.53
C ALA A 59 15.60 12.35 13.64
N VAL A 60 15.26 12.94 14.80
CA VAL A 60 16.16 13.05 15.95
C VAL A 60 16.15 11.75 16.74
N GLU A 61 14.98 11.17 17.00
CA GLU A 61 14.84 9.89 17.69
C GLU A 61 15.52 8.76 16.91
N GLU A 62 15.25 8.65 15.60
CA GLU A 62 15.84 7.63 14.73
C GLU A 62 17.37 7.74 14.70
N ARG A 63 17.91 8.96 14.70
CA ARG A 63 19.36 9.18 14.75
C ARG A 63 19.95 8.75 16.09
N GLN A 64 19.31 9.10 17.20
CA GLN A 64 19.78 8.72 18.52
C GLN A 64 19.79 7.21 18.72
N LEU A 65 18.77 6.51 18.20
CA LEU A 65 18.70 5.05 18.23
C LEU A 65 19.78 4.42 17.35
N ALA A 66 20.00 4.95 16.14
CA ALA A 66 21.02 4.43 15.22
C ALA A 66 22.46 4.66 15.72
N GLU A 67 22.70 5.76 16.42
CA GLU A 67 23.99 6.11 17.01
C GLU A 67 24.18 5.52 18.42
N GLU A 68 23.18 4.81 18.97
CA GLU A 68 23.26 4.16 20.27
C GLU A 68 24.33 3.06 20.24
N GLY A 69 25.42 3.28 20.98
CA GLY A 69 26.55 2.35 21.05
C GLY A 69 27.73 2.69 20.13
N MET A 70 27.54 3.52 19.10
CA MET A 70 28.65 3.96 18.22
C MET A 70 29.78 4.62 19.01
N ASN A 71 29.45 5.42 20.02
CA ASN A 71 30.46 6.05 20.90
C ASN A 71 31.35 5.06 21.65
N ARG A 72 30.90 3.81 21.88
CA ARG A 72 31.72 2.76 22.51
C ARG A 72 32.45 1.90 21.49
N GLU A 73 31.94 1.83 20.27
CA GLU A 73 32.51 1.01 19.19
C GLU A 73 33.66 1.71 18.47
N ILE A 74 33.69 3.04 18.40
CA ILE A 74 34.79 3.81 17.79
C ILE A 74 36.16 3.41 18.39
N ASP A 75 36.23 3.19 19.70
CA ASP A 75 37.46 2.77 20.39
C ASP A 75 37.83 1.29 20.14
N ALA A 76 36.90 0.49 19.63
CA ALA A 76 37.08 -0.94 19.35
C ALA A 76 37.34 -1.24 17.87
N TRP A 77 37.24 -0.24 16.99
CA TRP A 77 37.50 -0.41 15.57
C TRP A 77 39.01 -0.45 15.31
N PRO A 78 39.51 -1.46 14.57
CA PRO A 78 40.93 -1.54 14.24
C PRO A 78 41.34 -0.37 13.33
N GLU A 79 42.50 0.22 13.58
CA GLU A 79 43.13 1.17 12.66
C GLU A 79 43.43 0.45 11.33
N TYR A 80 43.01 1.06 10.22
CA TYR A 80 43.24 0.58 8.85
C TYR A 80 44.64 0.90 8.34
#